data_AF-A0A7U5MRQ7-F1
#
_entry.id   AF-A0A7U5MRQ7-F1
#
_cell.length_a   1.000
_cell.length_b   1.000
_cell.length_c   1.000
_cell.angle_alpha   90.00
_cell.angle_beta   90.00
_cell.angle_gamma   90.00
#
_symmetry.space_group_name_H-M   'P 1'
#
loop_
_entity.id
_entity.type
_entity.pdbx_description
1 polymer ?
#
loop_
_entity_poly.entity_id
_entity_poly.type
_entity_poly.pdbx_seq_one_letter_code
_entity_poly.pdbx_strand_id
1 'polypeptide(L)'
;MQVTHPEAQKGSAVTRLRDILGLADATLTVFGDNFNDLPMFDAADHTIATANSHPAILARAERVIVVNDDDGVVRFLLMERGGPLR
;
A
#
# COMPACT_ATOMS: atom_id res chain seq x y z
N MET A 1 -5.49 -16.87 -9.05
CA MET A 1 -5.57 -17.72 -7.84
C MET A 1 -4.21 -17.68 -7.17
N GLN A 2 -4.15 -17.38 -5.88
CA GLN A 2 -2.93 -17.46 -5.07
C GLN A 2 -3.09 -18.59 -4.06
N VAL A 3 -2.02 -19.35 -3.82
CA VAL A 3 -1.95 -20.38 -2.79
C VAL A 3 -0.73 -20.10 -1.92
N THR A 4 -0.94 -19.85 -0.63
CA THR A 4 0.11 -19.58 0.35
C THR A 4 -0.27 -20.21 1.68
N HIS A 5 0.71 -20.30 2.59
CA HIS A 5 0.43 -20.66 3.99
C HIS A 5 -0.53 -19.60 4.60
N PRO A 6 -1.52 -20.00 5.42
CA PRO A 6 -2.51 -19.07 5.98
C PRO A 6 -1.89 -17.92 6.79
N GLU A 7 -0.74 -18.15 7.42
CA GLU A 7 0.00 -17.13 8.19
C GLU A 7 0.95 -16.28 7.33
N ALA A 8 1.21 -16.67 6.07
CA ALA A 8 2.11 -15.96 5.17
C ALA A 8 1.37 -14.84 4.42
N GLN A 9 0.98 -13.80 5.16
CA GLN A 9 0.25 -12.64 4.64
C GLN A 9 1.11 -11.38 4.62
N LYS A 10 0.90 -10.50 3.63
CA LYS A 10 1.63 -9.22 3.51
C LYS A 10 1.43 -8.32 4.75
N GLY A 11 0.21 -8.27 5.31
CA GLY A 11 -0.10 -7.52 6.52
C GLY A 11 0.74 -7.96 7.72
N SER A 12 0.77 -9.26 8.01
CA SER A 12 1.61 -9.82 9.09
C SER A 12 3.10 -9.50 8.88
N ALA A 13 3.58 -9.51 7.64
CA ALA A 13 4.96 -9.18 7.32
C ALA A 13 5.29 -7.69 7.58
N VAL A 14 4.40 -6.76 7.20
CA VAL A 14 4.66 -5.33 7.38
C VAL A 14 4.63 -4.93 8.86
N THR A 15 3.70 -5.48 9.64
CA THR A 15 3.65 -5.28 11.10
C THR A 15 4.91 -5.79 11.76
N ARG A 16 5.33 -7.02 11.44
CA ARG A 16 6.58 -7.59 11.96
C ARG A 16 7.81 -6.76 11.57
N LEU A 17 7.83 -6.21 10.36
CA LEU A 17 8.93 -5.37 9.90
C LEU A 17 9.01 -4.05 10.69
N ARG A 18 7.86 -3.42 10.98
CA ARG A 18 7.80 -2.23 11.85
C ARG A 18 8.40 -2.52 13.23
N ASP A 19 8.05 -3.65 13.82
CA ASP A 19 8.56 -4.05 15.13
C ASP A 19 10.09 -4.25 15.10
N ILE A 20 10.60 -4.99 14.11
CA ILE A 20 12.04 -5.26 13.96
C ILE A 20 12.84 -3.96 13.78
N LEU A 21 12.27 -2.99 13.06
CA LEU A 21 12.93 -1.71 12.78
C LEU A 21 12.71 -0.66 13.88
N GLY A 22 11.94 -0.96 14.93
CA GLY A 22 11.60 0.01 15.98
C GLY A 22 10.74 1.17 15.48
N LEU A 23 9.91 0.93 14.46
CA LEU A 23 9.05 1.92 13.80
C LEU A 23 7.58 1.80 14.26
N ALA A 24 7.37 1.46 15.53
CA ALA A 24 6.02 1.30 16.10
C ALA A 24 5.21 2.60 15.97
N ASP A 25 5.82 3.75 16.25
CA ASP A 25 5.16 5.07 16.20
C ASP A 25 5.21 5.73 14.81
N ALA A 26 5.83 5.09 13.82
CA ALA A 26 5.93 5.65 12.47
C ALA A 26 4.61 5.45 11.70
N THR A 27 4.22 6.45 10.92
CA THR A 27 3.07 6.34 10.00
C THR A 27 3.38 5.34 8.88
N LEU A 28 2.52 4.34 8.73
CA LEU A 28 2.59 3.33 7.70
C LEU A 28 1.67 3.70 6.52
N THR A 29 2.28 4.04 5.40
CA THR A 29 1.58 4.19 4.11
C THR A 29 1.81 2.95 3.24
N VAL A 30 0.75 2.41 2.67
CA VAL A 30 0.81 1.22 1.82
C VAL A 30 0.14 1.44 0.47
N PHE A 31 0.68 0.79 -0.54
CA PHE A 31 0.15 0.80 -1.91
C PHE A 31 -0.24 -0.62 -2.29
N GLY A 32 -1.41 -0.82 -2.89
CA GLY A 32 -1.85 -2.14 -3.33
C GLY A 32 -2.86 -2.10 -4.46
N ASP A 33 -3.01 -3.22 -5.16
CA ASP A 33 -3.83 -3.34 -6.36
C ASP A 33 -4.71 -4.59 -6.40
N ASN A 34 -4.39 -5.60 -5.56
CA ASN A 34 -5.02 -6.90 -5.61
C ASN A 34 -5.38 -7.46 -4.23
N PHE A 35 -6.17 -8.53 -4.19
CA PHE A 35 -6.73 -9.08 -2.95
C PHE A 35 -5.71 -9.45 -1.87
N ASN A 36 -4.47 -9.78 -2.26
CA ASN A 36 -3.41 -10.12 -1.32
C ASN A 36 -2.82 -8.90 -0.59
N ASP A 37 -3.22 -7.68 -0.99
CA ASP A 37 -2.88 -6.43 -0.33
C ASP A 37 -3.89 -6.03 0.75
N LEU A 38 -5.09 -6.62 0.77
CA LEU A 38 -6.11 -6.30 1.77
C LEU A 38 -5.62 -6.44 3.22
N PRO A 39 -4.89 -7.50 3.60
CA PRO A 39 -4.35 -7.58 4.96
C PRO A 39 -3.33 -6.48 5.29
N MET A 40 -2.64 -5.94 4.27
CA MET A 40 -1.73 -4.81 4.44
C MET A 40 -2.51 -3.49 4.59
N PHE A 41 -3.66 -3.35 3.92
CA PHE A 41 -4.55 -2.20 4.09
C PHE A 41 -5.12 -2.15 5.51
N ASP A 42 -5.48 -3.29 6.09
CA ASP A 42 -6.00 -3.38 7.46
C ASP A 42 -4.95 -3.00 8.52
N ALA A 43 -3.66 -3.06 8.20
CA ALA A 43 -2.54 -2.77 9.11
C ALA A 43 -1.96 -1.34 8.96
N ALA A 44 -2.36 -0.60 7.93
CA ALA A 44 -1.76 0.68 7.54
C ALA A 44 -2.56 1.89 8.03
N ASP A 45 -1.85 3.00 8.23
CA ASP A 45 -2.46 4.29 8.56
C ASP A 45 -3.01 4.99 7.31
N HIS A 46 -2.33 4.80 6.16
CA HIS A 46 -2.76 5.31 4.86
C HIS A 46 -2.75 4.21 3.80
N THR A 47 -3.86 4.10 3.06
CA THR A 47 -4.04 3.07 2.04
C THR A 47 -4.27 3.68 0.66
N ILE A 48 -3.46 3.27 -0.31
CA ILE A 48 -3.46 3.87 -1.65
C ILE A 48 -3.56 2.78 -2.71
N ALA A 49 -4.43 2.98 -3.69
CA ALA A 49 -4.58 2.06 -4.82
C ALA A 49 -4.35 2.77 -6.16
N THR A 50 -3.74 2.09 -7.13
CA THR A 50 -3.66 2.62 -8.51
C THR A 50 -5.01 2.49 -9.21
N ALA A 51 -5.35 3.38 -10.12
CA ALA A 51 -6.69 3.43 -10.74
C ALA A 51 -7.10 2.15 -11.50
N ASN A 52 -6.14 1.31 -11.89
CA ASN A 52 -6.37 0.01 -12.53
C ASN A 52 -6.44 -1.16 -11.55
N SER A 53 -6.49 -0.89 -10.24
CA SER A 53 -6.64 -1.91 -9.20
C SER A 53 -7.98 -2.63 -9.28
N HIS A 54 -8.06 -3.81 -8.68
CA HIS A 54 -9.31 -4.56 -8.60
C HIS A 54 -10.41 -3.72 -7.92
N PRO A 55 -11.69 -3.78 -8.36
CA PRO A 55 -12.77 -2.96 -7.77
C PRO A 55 -12.91 -3.09 -6.25
N ALA A 56 -12.71 -4.29 -5.71
CA ALA A 56 -12.71 -4.52 -4.26
C ALA A 56 -11.59 -3.79 -3.51
N ILE A 57 -10.46 -3.53 -4.18
CA ILE A 57 -9.32 -2.78 -3.62
C ILE A 57 -9.59 -1.28 -3.69
N LEU A 58 -10.09 -0.81 -4.84
CA LEU A 58 -10.53 0.59 -5.01
C LEU A 58 -11.57 0.98 -3.95
N ALA A 59 -12.49 0.08 -3.61
CA ALA A 59 -13.50 0.31 -2.58
C ALA A 59 -12.94 0.39 -1.14
N ARG A 60 -11.72 -0.09 -0.89
CA ARG A 60 -11.07 -0.06 0.43
C ARG A 60 -9.97 0.99 0.57
N ALA A 61 -9.45 1.51 -0.54
CA ALA A 61 -8.38 2.49 -0.52
C ALA A 61 -8.89 3.85 -0.03
N GLU A 62 -8.11 4.51 0.84
CA GLU A 62 -8.35 5.90 1.22
C GLU A 62 -8.17 6.84 0.01
N ARG A 63 -7.17 6.56 -0.82
CA ARG A 63 -6.87 7.35 -2.03
C ARG A 63 -6.67 6.45 -3.24
N VAL A 64 -7.20 6.90 -4.38
CA VAL A 64 -6.91 6.30 -5.69
C VAL A 64 -6.00 7.24 -6.46
N ILE A 65 -4.88 6.72 -6.96
CA ILE A 65 -3.90 7.45 -7.77
C ILE A 65 -3.94 6.98 -9.23
N VAL A 66 -3.19 7.62 -10.12
CA VAL A 66 -3.11 7.19 -11.52
C VAL A 66 -2.62 5.74 -11.64
N VAL A 67 -2.82 5.15 -12.81
CA VAL A 67 -2.45 3.74 -13.07
C VAL A 67 -0.96 3.52 -12.84
N ASN A 68 -0.58 2.26 -12.58
CA ASN A 68 0.83 1.91 -12.36
C ASN A 68 1.70 2.23 -13.59
N ASP A 69 1.17 2.11 -14.80
CA ASP A 69 1.88 2.36 -16.06
C ASP A 69 2.24 3.86 -16.26
N ASP A 70 1.57 4.74 -15.53
CA ASP A 70 1.81 6.20 -15.52
C ASP A 70 2.65 6.64 -14.30
N ASP A 71 3.42 5.73 -13.72
CA ASP A 71 4.26 5.97 -12.54
C ASP A 71 3.49 6.48 -11.31
N GLY A 72 2.27 5.98 -11.09
CA GLY A 72 1.36 6.52 -10.08
C GLY A 72 1.97 6.64 -8.68
N VAL A 73 2.65 5.58 -8.21
CA VAL A 73 3.31 5.56 -6.89
C VAL A 73 4.41 6.62 -6.81
N VAL A 74 5.24 6.73 -7.86
CA VAL A 74 6.35 7.70 -7.91
C VAL A 74 5.80 9.12 -7.86
N ARG A 75 4.82 9.43 -8.71
CA ARG A 75 4.16 10.74 -8.75
C ARG A 75 3.56 11.11 -7.39
N PHE A 76 2.89 10.17 -6.73
CA PHE A 76 2.35 10.37 -5.39
C PHE A 76 3.44 10.75 -4.39
N LEU A 77 4.54 9.99 -4.34
CA LEU A 77 5.63 10.23 -3.39
C LEU A 77 6.32 11.59 -3.59
N LEU A 78 6.41 12.05 -4.84
CA LEU A 78 6.99 13.36 -5.17
C LEU A 78 6.09 14.51 -4.72
N MET A 79 4.77 14.35 -4.88
CA MET A 79 3.78 15.32 -4.42
C MET A 79 3.78 15.45 -2.89
N GLU A 80 3.77 14.33 -2.15
CA GLU A 80 3.75 14.33 -0.67
C GLU A 80 5.02 14.94 -0.05
N ARG A 81 6.18 14.81 -0.72
CA ARG A 81 7.44 15.39 -0.24
C ARG A 81 7.60 16.89 -0.52
N GLY A 82 6.61 17.54 -1.14
CA GLY A 82 6.62 18.98 -1.40
C GLY A 82 7.57 19.45 -2.50
N GLY A 83 7.92 18.60 -3.47
CA GLY A 83 8.86 18.97 -4.53
C GLY A 83 8.44 18.52 -5.94
N PRO A 84 8.52 19.40 -6.96
CA PRO A 84 8.42 18.94 -8.35
C PRO A 84 9.69 18.16 -8.72
N LEU A 85 9.54 17.10 -9.51
CA LEU A 85 10.65 16.62 -10.34
C LEU A 85 11.07 17.78 -11.24
N ARG A 86 12.27 18.31 -11.04
CA ARG A 86 13.01 19.05 -12.05
C ARG A 86 14.09 18.15 -12.62
#